data_AF-F9S035-F1
#
_entry.id   AF-F9S035-F1
#
_cell.length_a   1.000
_cell.length_b   1.000
_cell.length_c   1.000
_cell.angle_alpha   90.00
_cell.angle_beta   90.00
_cell.angle_gamma   90.00
#
_symmetry.space_group_name_H-M   'P 1'
#
loop_
_entity.id
_entity.type
_entity.pdbx_description
1 polymer ?
#
loop_
_entity_poly.entity_id
_entity_poly.type
_entity_poly.pdbx_seq_one_letter_code
_entity_poly.pdbx_strand_id
1 'polypeptide(L)' 'PARAQQKARSRLSRSRRNKRYCKTDFRLAEALLKLDWSPDQIVGYLRLRGYPTMSHELIYQYVWNDKAEGGMLWKHL' A
#
# COMPACT_ATOMS: atom_id res chain seq x y z
N PRO A 1 -28.64 -9.91 -23.32
CA PRO A 1 -27.94 -10.27 -22.05
C PRO A 1 -26.42 -9.96 -21.97
N ALA A 2 -25.76 -9.36 -22.97
CA ALA A 2 -24.30 -9.15 -22.95
C ALA A 2 -23.79 -7.85 -22.30
N ARG A 3 -24.63 -6.80 -22.20
CA ARG A 3 -24.20 -5.48 -21.71
C ARG A 3 -23.99 -5.41 -20.18
N ALA A 4 -24.63 -6.29 -19.42
CA ALA A 4 -24.53 -6.29 -17.96
C ALA A 4 -23.17 -6.83 -17.47
N GLN A 5 -22.65 -7.92 -18.06
CA GLN A 5 -21.34 -8.47 -17.69
C GLN A 5 -20.19 -7.52 -18.06
N GLN A 6 -20.27 -6.82 -19.19
CA GLN A 6 -19.24 -5.85 -19.57
C GLN A 6 -19.12 -4.71 -18.54
N LYS A 7 -20.25 -4.12 -18.12
CA LYS A 7 -20.24 -3.07 -17.08
C LYS A 7 -19.75 -3.58 -15.72
N ALA A 8 -20.07 -4.82 -15.35
CA ALA A 8 -19.57 -5.43 -14.11
C ALA A 8 -18.05 -5.63 -14.14
N ARG A 9 -17.50 -6.17 -15.24
CA ARG A 9 -16.04 -6.30 -15.44
C ARG A 9 -15.32 -4.96 -15.44
N SER A 10 -15.91 -3.93 -16.05
CA SER A 10 -15.37 -2.56 -16.03
C SER A 10 -15.39 -1.92 -14.63
N ARG A 11 -16.39 -2.23 -13.80
CA ARG A 11 -16.44 -1.78 -12.39
C ARG A 11 -15.41 -2.51 -11.53
N LEU A 12 -15.17 -3.80 -11.81
CA LEU A 12 -14.12 -4.57 -11.16
C LEU A 12 -12.72 -4.06 -11.57
N SER A 13 -12.50 -3.76 -12.85
CA SER A 13 -11.21 -3.29 -13.35
C SER A 13 -10.88 -1.87 -12.87
N ARG A 14 -11.89 -0.99 -12.77
CA ARG A 14 -11.77 0.38 -12.24
C ARG A 14 -11.78 0.47 -10.72
N SER A 15 -11.96 -0.65 -10.02
CA SER A 15 -11.80 -0.67 -8.58
C SER A 15 -10.36 -0.29 -8.23
N ARG A 16 -10.19 0.68 -7.33
CA ARG A 16 -8.89 1.05 -6.73
C ARG A 16 -8.15 -0.18 -6.16
N ARG A 17 -8.88 -1.27 -5.92
CA ARG A 17 -8.42 -2.60 -5.50
C ARG A 17 -7.47 -3.29 -6.51
N ASN A 18 -7.45 -2.89 -7.78
CA ASN A 18 -6.49 -3.38 -8.77
C ASN A 18 -5.24 -2.51 -8.90
N LYS A 19 -5.07 -1.48 -8.06
CA LYS A 19 -3.79 -0.77 -7.98
C LYS A 19 -2.80 -1.75 -7.35
N ARG A 20 -2.09 -2.48 -8.20
CA ARG A 20 -0.98 -3.34 -7.80
C ARG A 20 0.16 -2.42 -7.40
N TYR A 21 0.29 -2.18 -6.11
CA TYR A 21 1.47 -1.52 -5.59
C TYR A 21 2.66 -2.43 -5.82
N CYS A 22 3.72 -1.90 -6.42
CA CYS A 22 4.99 -2.60 -6.59
C CYS A 22 5.97 -2.17 -5.50
N LYS A 23 7.08 -2.90 -5.31
CA LYS A 23 8.10 -2.56 -4.30
C LYS A 23 8.57 -1.10 -4.39
N THR A 24 8.59 -0.50 -5.59
CA THR A 24 8.98 0.91 -5.75
C THR A 24 7.99 1.90 -5.13
N ASP A 25 6.70 1.56 -5.07
CA ASP A 25 5.68 2.40 -4.43
C ASP A 25 5.87 2.43 -2.89
N PHE A 26 6.45 1.37 -2.32
CA PHE A 26 6.72 1.28 -0.89
C PHE A 26 8.03 1.97 -0.48
N ARG A 27 8.90 2.39 -1.40
CA ARG A 27 10.20 2.99 -1.06
C ARG A 27 10.11 4.15 -0.08
N LEU A 28 9.09 5.00 -0.24
CA LEU A 28 8.88 6.13 0.65
C LEU A 28 8.38 5.66 2.03
N ALA A 29 7.49 4.67 2.07
CA ALA A 29 7.04 4.06 3.31
C ALA A 29 8.19 3.34 4.03
N GLU A 30 9.06 2.60 3.32
CA GLU A 30 10.25 1.98 3.88
C GLU A 30 11.23 2.98 4.47
N ALA A 31 11.47 4.09 3.77
CA ALA A 31 12.35 5.15 4.26
C ALA A 31 11.80 5.75 5.56
N LEU A 32 10.49 5.97 5.64
CA LEU A 32 9.84 6.50 6.84
C LEU A 32 9.78 5.45 7.97
N LEU A 33 9.53 4.18 7.66
CA LEU A 33 9.61 3.08 8.63
C LEU A 33 11.00 3.02 9.26
N LYS A 34 12.07 3.13 8.48
CA LYS A 34 13.45 3.15 9.00
C LYS A 34 13.79 4.38 9.86
N LEU A 35 12.93 5.40 9.85
CA LEU A 35 13.01 6.55 10.76
C LEU A 35 12.12 6.35 12.00
N ASP A 36 11.65 5.12 12.24
CA ASP A 36 10.76 4.71 13.32
C ASP A 36 9.38 5.41 13.30
N TRP A 37 8.89 5.73 12.09
CA TRP A 37 7.52 6.23 11.91
C TRP A 37 6.53 5.08 11.89
N SER A 38 5.42 5.22 12.63
CA SER A 38 4.34 4.24 12.58
C SER A 38 3.61 4.28 11.22
N PRO A 39 3.05 3.16 10.74
CA PRO A 39 2.27 3.13 9.50
C PRO A 39 1.16 4.20 9.42
N ASP A 40 0.51 4.51 10.54
CA ASP A 40 -0.50 5.57 10.61
C ASP A 40 0.09 6.98 10.44
N GLN A 41 1.25 7.25 11.04
CA GLN A 41 1.98 8.50 10.86
C GLN A 41 2.44 8.67 9.41
N ILE A 42 2.92 7.60 8.79
CA ILE A 42 3.31 7.57 7.37
C ILE A 42 2.12 7.95 6.50
N VAL A 43 0.97 7.32 6.72
CA VAL A 43 -0.24 7.61 5.95
C VAL A 43 -0.69 9.05 6.14
N GLY A 44 -0.70 9.55 7.39
CA GLY A 44 -1.05 10.93 7.69
C GLY A 44 -0.13 11.93 7.01
N TYR A 45 1.18 11.71 7.10
CA TYR A 45 2.20 12.56 6.49
C TYR A 45 2.08 12.64 4.97
N LEU A 46 1.92 11.49 4.31
CA LEU A 46 1.82 11.42 2.85
C LEU A 46 0.52 12.04 2.34
N ARG A 47 -0.60 11.84 3.06
CA ARG A 47 -1.88 12.50 2.74
C ARG A 47 -1.79 14.02 2.87
N LEU A 48 -1.19 14.52 3.95
CA LEU A 48 -1.01 15.97 4.18
C LEU A 48 -0.19 16.62 3.06
N ARG A 49 0.80 15.91 2.53
CA ARG A 49 1.67 16.35 1.44
C ARG A 49 1.05 16.16 0.04
N GLY A 50 -0.13 15.55 -0.07
CA GLY A 50 -0.79 15.26 -1.35
C GLY A 50 -0.16 14.11 -2.14
N TYR A 51 0.70 13.28 -1.52
CA TYR A 51 1.30 12.13 -2.20
C TYR A 51 0.29 10.99 -2.36
N PRO A 52 0.38 10.19 -3.45
CA PRO A 52 -0.37 8.96 -3.57
C PRO A 52 -0.03 8.01 -2.41
N THR A 53 -0.99 7.78 -1.54
CA THR A 53 -0.78 7.05 -0.27
C THR A 53 -1.60 5.78 -0.23
N MET A 54 -0.99 4.70 0.23
CA MET A 54 -1.61 3.40 0.52
C MET A 54 -2.30 3.40 1.89
N SER A 55 -3.10 2.38 2.21
CA SER A 55 -3.64 2.23 3.57
C SER A 55 -2.54 1.78 4.54
N HIS A 56 -2.67 2.11 5.83
CA HIS A 56 -1.75 1.60 6.85
C HIS A 56 -1.77 0.07 6.89
N GLU A 57 -2.93 -0.55 6.63
CA GLU A 57 -3.07 -2.02 6.53
C GLU A 57 -2.17 -2.60 5.44
N LEU A 58 -2.04 -1.93 4.30
CA LEU A 58 -1.17 -2.37 3.22
C LEU A 58 0.31 -2.24 3.61
N ILE A 59 0.67 -1.18 4.34
CA ILE A 59 2.02 -1.03 4.89
C ILE A 59 2.31 -2.16 5.88
N TYR A 60 1.37 -2.50 6.77
CA TYR A 60 1.52 -3.66 7.65
C TYR A 60 1.70 -4.96 6.87
N GLN A 61 0.85 -5.24 5.88
CA GLN A 61 0.99 -6.43 5.03
C GLN A 61 2.36 -6.49 4.35
N TYR A 62 2.86 -5.35 3.88
CA TYR A 62 4.18 -5.24 3.27
C TYR A 62 5.29 -5.60 4.26
N VAL A 63 5.25 -5.07 5.48
CA VAL A 63 6.25 -5.37 6.51
C VAL A 63 6.22 -6.84 6.92
N TRP A 64 5.03 -7.43 7.04
CA TRP A 64 4.90 -8.87 7.32
C TRP A 64 5.41 -9.74 6.18
N ASN A 65 5.19 -9.34 4.94
CA ASN A 65 5.74 -10.03 3.78
C ASN A 65 7.26 -9.90 3.71
N ASP A 66 7.82 -8.72 3.99
CA ASP A 66 9.27 -8.51 4.12
C ASP A 66 9.87 -9.43 5.19
N LYS A 67 9.22 -9.54 6.36
CA LYS A 67 9.62 -10.48 7.41
C LYS A 67 9.64 -11.93 6.94
N ALA A 68 8.62 -12.36 6.17
CA ALA A 68 8.56 -13.71 5.60
C ALA A 68 9.67 -13.95 4.55
N GLU A 69 10.07 -12.91 3.82
CA GLU A 69 11.21 -12.91 2.88
C GLU A 69 12.59 -12.79 3.59
N GLY A 70 12.63 -12.70 4.93
CA GLY A 70 13.86 -12.59 5.73
C GLY A 70 14.35 -11.15 5.96
N GLY A 71 13.54 -10.16 5.63
CA GLY A 71 13.81 -8.74 5.87
C GLY A 71 13.64 -8.32 7.33
N MET A 72 13.95 -7.06 7.59
CA MET A 72 14.04 -6.49 8.95
C MET A 72 13.15 -5.27 9.16
N LEU A 73 12.27 -4.92 8.21
CA LEU A 73 11.38 -3.76 8.36
C LEU A 73 10.49 -3.84 9.61
N TRP A 74 10.16 -5.06 10.04
CA TRP A 74 9.35 -5.30 11.23
C TRP A 74 10.01 -4.88 12.55
N LYS A 75 11.33 -4.64 12.56
CA LYS A 75 12.04 -4.16 13.76
C LYS A 75 11.77 -2.68 14.05
N HIS A 76 11.21 -1.96 13.08
CA HIS A 76 10.87 -0.54 13.19
C HIS A 76 9.37 -0.31 13.43
N LEU A 77 8.60 -1.39 13.67
CA LEU A 77 7.18 -1.34 14.02
C LEU A 77 6.98 -1.30 15.53
#